data_AF-A0A512IXB7-F1
#
_entry.id   AF-A0A512IXB7-F1
#
_cell.length_a   1.000
_cell.length_b   1.000
_cell.length_c   1.000
_cell.angle_alpha   90.00
_cell.angle_beta   90.00
_cell.angle_gamma   90.00
#
_symmetry.space_group_name_H-M   'P 1'
#
loop_
_entity.id
_entity.type
_entity.pdbx_description
1 polymer ?
#
loop_
_entity_poly.entity_id
_entity_poly.type
_entity_poly.pdbx_seq_one_letter_code
_entity_poly.pdbx_strand_id
1 'polypeptide(L)' 'MGRNRILVGAEQRDLLDKAESWRKECIRVLTKAPIHSPLYKATSGILDAIDELAEAVTGDRKHFHLRAPTTPEPRRQDL' A
#
# COMPACT_ATOMS: atom_id res chain seq x y z
N MET A 1 -28.36 8.19 -21.16
CA MET A 1 -26.99 8.70 -21.41
C MET A 1 -26.05 8.10 -20.39
N GLY A 2 -25.30 7.07 -20.76
CA GLY A 2 -24.28 6.49 -19.88
C GLY A 2 -23.14 7.49 -19.71
N ARG A 3 -22.79 7.82 -18.46
CA ARG A 3 -21.56 8.57 -18.20
C ARG A 3 -20.40 7.65 -18.59
N ASN A 4 -19.64 8.02 -19.63
CA ASN A 4 -18.37 7.36 -19.97
C ASN A 4 -17.40 7.54 -18.80
N ARG A 5 -17.46 6.63 -17.83
CA ARG A 5 -16.57 6.57 -16.68
C ARG A 5 -15.31 5.83 -17.12
N ILE A 6 -14.41 6.54 -17.79
CA ILE A 6 -13.08 6.03 -18.09
C ILE A 6 -12.14 6.71 -17.12
N LEU A 7 -11.76 6.01 -16.04
CA LEU A 7 -10.62 6.41 -15.24
C LEU A 7 -9.38 5.99 -16.06
N VAL A 8 -8.71 6.96 -16.66
CA VAL A 8 -7.59 6.71 -17.59
C VAL A 8 -6.33 6.39 -16.77
N GLY A 9 -5.34 5.70 -17.36
CA GLY A 9 -4.12 5.30 -16.66
C GLY A 9 -3.33 6.43 -15.99
N ALA A 10 -3.49 7.70 -16.38
CA ALA A 10 -2.93 8.84 -15.65
C ALA A 10 -3.65 9.06 -14.29
N GLU A 11 -4.98 9.07 -14.29
CA GLU A 11 -5.79 9.24 -13.08
C GLU A 11 -5.63 8.06 -12.11
N GLN A 12 -5.43 6.84 -12.64
CA GLN A 12 -5.12 5.67 -11.82
C GLN A 12 -3.79 5.82 -11.09
N ARG A 13 -2.76 6.36 -11.75
CA ARG A 13 -1.45 6.63 -11.14
C ARG A 13 -1.54 7.73 -10.09
N ASP A 14 -2.21 8.84 -10.39
CA ASP A 14 -2.43 9.93 -9.43
C ASP A 14 -3.17 9.45 -8.18
N LEU A 15 -4.13 8.53 -8.35
CA LEU A 15 -4.84 7.89 -7.26
C LEU A 15 -3.92 6.99 -6.42
N LEU A 16 -3.07 6.18 -7.07
CA LEU A 16 -2.10 5.31 -6.39
C LEU A 16 -1.06 6.12 -5.59
N ASP A 17 -0.55 7.22 -6.15
CA ASP A 17 0.41 8.10 -5.45
C ASP A 17 -0.21 8.69 -4.17
N LYS A 18 -1.47 9.11 -4.24
CA LYS A 18 -2.21 9.58 -3.07
C LYS A 18 -2.46 8.46 -2.07
N ALA A 19 -2.84 7.27 -2.56
CA ALA A 19 -3.07 6.10 -1.72
C ALA A 19 -1.79 5.69 -0.97
N GLU A 20 -0.62 5.75 -1.61
CA GLU A 20 0.67 5.49 -0.97
C GLU A 20 0.95 6.47 0.19
N SER A 21 0.69 7.76 -0.02
CA SER A 21 0.84 8.78 1.03
C SER A 21 -0.09 8.51 2.22
N TRP A 22 -1.36 8.21 1.95
CA TRP A 22 -2.33 7.85 2.98
C TRP A 22 -1.96 6.57 3.73
N ARG A 23 -1.41 5.57 3.03
CA ARG A 23 -0.93 4.32 3.65
C ARG A 23 0.16 4.59 4.67
N LYS A 24 1.15 5.42 4.31
CA LYS A 24 2.24 5.84 5.21
C LYS A 24 1.69 6.53 6.46
N GLU A 25 0.71 7.41 6.31
CA GLU A 25 0.06 8.06 7.45
C GLU A 25 -0.71 7.09 8.34
N CYS A 26 -1.44 6.13 7.76
CA CYS A 26 -2.12 5.08 8.52
C CYS A 26 -1.12 4.26 9.35
N ILE A 27 0.02 3.88 8.79
CA ILE A 27 1.10 3.19 9.52
C ILE A 27 1.63 4.07 10.68
N ARG A 28 1.85 5.37 10.45
CA ARG A 28 2.28 6.30 11.51
C ARG A 28 1.26 6.43 12.64
N VAL A 29 -0.02 6.32 12.35
CA VAL A 29 -1.08 6.32 13.37
C VAL A 29 -1.11 4.98 14.11
N LEU A 30 -1.07 3.85 13.38
CA LEU A 30 -1.11 2.50 13.97
C LEU A 30 0.08 2.22 14.90
N THR A 31 1.24 2.82 14.64
CA THR A 31 2.41 2.70 15.53
C THR A 31 2.23 3.43 16.88
N LYS A 32 1.25 4.33 16.99
CA LYS A 32 1.00 5.14 18.19
C LYS A 32 -0.33 4.83 18.87
N ALA A 33 -1.31 4.35 18.11
CA ALA A 33 -2.64 4.06 18.62
C ALA A 33 -2.61 2.81 19.52
N PRO A 34 -3.29 2.81 20.69
CA PRO A 34 -3.41 1.61 21.50
C PRO A 34 -4.06 0.48 20.70
N ILE A 35 -3.49 -0.71 20.79
CA ILE A 35 -3.98 -1.90 20.08
C ILE A 35 -5.44 -2.14 20.47
N HIS A 36 -6.27 -2.47 19.47
CA HIS A 36 -7.72 -2.66 19.59
C HIS A 36 -8.56 -1.43 19.97
N SER A 37 -7.96 -0.24 20.12
CA SER A 37 -8.72 1.00 20.26
C SER A 37 -9.60 1.25 19.02
N PRO A 38 -10.70 2.01 19.14
CA PRO A 38 -11.54 2.36 17.99
C PRO A 38 -10.74 3.01 16.85
N LEU A 39 -9.79 3.89 17.19
CA LEU A 39 -8.88 4.50 16.21
C LEU A 39 -8.01 3.47 15.52
N TYR A 40 -7.37 2.56 16.28
CA TYR A 40 -6.56 1.50 15.70
C TYR A 40 -7.36 0.65 14.71
N LYS A 41 -8.56 0.19 15.11
CA LYS A 41 -9.42 -0.63 14.25
C LYS A 41 -9.84 0.10 12.97
N ALA A 42 -10.25 1.36 13.08
CA ALA A 42 -10.62 2.18 11.93
C ALA A 42 -9.44 2.40 10.98
N THR A 43 -8.26 2.73 11.52
CA THR A 43 -7.05 2.95 10.72
C THR A 43 -6.57 1.65 10.05
N SER A 44 -6.67 0.50 10.71
CA SER A 44 -6.40 -0.80 10.08
C SER A 44 -7.34 -1.07 8.90
N GLY A 45 -8.65 -0.79 9.05
CA GLY A 45 -9.60 -0.96 7.94
C GLY A 45 -9.32 -0.04 6.75
N ILE A 46 -8.84 1.18 6.99
CA ILE A 46 -8.38 2.08 5.91
C ILE A 46 -7.15 1.50 5.21
N LEU A 47 -6.20 0.97 5.97
CA LEU A 47 -4.99 0.34 5.42
C LEU A 47 -5.35 -0.83 4.50
N ASP A 48 -6.26 -1.70 4.93
CA ASP A 48 -6.73 -2.84 4.14
C ASP A 48 -7.41 -2.39 2.84
N ALA A 49 -8.25 -1.35 2.91
CA ALA A 49 -8.92 -0.78 1.74
C ALA A 49 -7.94 -0.15 0.74
N ILE A 50 -6.84 0.44 1.21
CA ILE A 50 -5.78 0.98 0.35
C ILE A 50 -5.05 -0.16 -0.37
N ASP A 51 -4.75 -1.25 0.32
CA ASP A 51 -4.08 -2.40 -0.29
C ASP A 51 -5.01 -3.12 -1.30
N GLU A 52 -6.33 -3.15 -1.06
CA GLU A 52 -7.33 -3.61 -2.03
C GLU A 52 -7.46 -2.70 -3.26
N LEU A 53 -7.39 -1.39 -3.06
CA LEU A 53 -7.32 -0.44 -4.17
C LEU A 53 -6.07 -0.69 -5.04
N ALA A 54 -4.93 -0.97 -4.42
CA ALA A 54 -3.70 -1.29 -5.14
C ALA A 54 -3.85 -2.57 -5.97
N GLU A 55 -4.46 -3.61 -5.40
CA GLU A 55 -4.75 -4.87 -6.09
C GLU A 55 -5.67 -4.63 -7.30
N ALA A 56 -6.75 -3.86 -7.13
CA ALA A 56 -7.70 -3.58 -8.21
C ALA A 56 -7.08 -2.81 -9.39
N VAL A 57 -6.09 -1.95 -9.12
CA VAL A 57 -5.45 -1.12 -10.15
C VAL A 57 -4.24 -1.81 -10.78
N THR A 58 -3.47 -2.57 -10.00
CA THR A 58 -2.14 -3.09 -10.41
C THR A 58 -2.08 -4.61 -10.54
N GLY A 59 -3.05 -5.33 -9.99
CA GLY A 59 -3.01 -6.78 -9.82
C GLY A 59 -2.10 -7.25 -8.67
N ASP A 60 -1.54 -6.33 -7.87
CA ASP A 60 -0.66 -6.64 -6.75
C ASP A 60 -1.13 -5.95 -5.46
N ARG A 61 -1.69 -6.72 -4.53
CA ARG A 61 -2.09 -6.21 -3.20
C ARG A 61 -0.91 -5.68 -2.39
N LYS A 62 0.30 -6.16 -2.66
CA LYS A 62 1.54 -5.76 -1.97
C LYS A 62 2.26 -4.64 -2.69
N HIS A 63 1.61 -3.95 -3.63
CA HIS A 63 2.21 -2.88 -4.43
C HIS A 63 2.96 -1.84 -3.57
N PHE A 64 2.42 -1.47 -2.41
CA PHE A 64 3.01 -0.49 -1.50
C PHE A 64 3.92 -1.10 -0.42
N HIS A 65 4.11 -2.41 -0.41
CA HIS A 65 5.01 -3.06 0.54
C HIS A 65 6.45 -2.83 0.07
N LEU A 66 7.32 -2.41 0.98
CA LEU A 66 8.75 -2.34 0.68
C LEU A 66 9.21 -3.72 0.20
N ARG A 67 9.76 -3.79 -1.02
CA ARG A 67 10.53 -4.96 -1.43
C ARG A 67 11.65 -5.14 -0.42
N ALA A 68 11.74 -6.33 0.18
CA ALA A 68 12.87 -6.68 1.02
C ALA A 68 14.16 -6.37 0.24
N PRO A 69 15.19 -5.76 0.86
CA PRO A 69 16.50 -5.69 0.23
C PRO A 69 16.89 -7.12 -0.11
N THR A 70 17.14 -7.41 -1.39
CA THR A 70 17.74 -8.68 -1.79
C THR A 70 19.13 -8.68 -1.15
N THR A 71 19.30 -9.41 -0.04
CA THR A 71 20.64 -9.65 0.52
C THR A 71 21.44 -10.36 -0.57
N PRO A 72 22.55 -9.78 -1.09
CA PRO A 72 23.38 -10.50 -2.04
C PRO A 72 23.93 -11.74 -1.33
N GLU A 73 23.84 -12.91 -1.98
CA GLU A 73 24.42 -14.14 -1.45
C GLU A 73 25.92 -13.92 -1.16
N PRO A 74 26.43 -14.35 0.01
CA PRO A 74 27.85 -14.23 0.29
C PRO A 74 28.62 -15.11 -0.71
N ARG A 75 29.51 -14.46 -1.48
CA ARG A 75 30.46 -15.14 -2.37
C ARG A 75 31.25 -16.13 -1.52
N ARG A 76 31.00 -17.43 -1.69
CA ARG A 76 31.89 -18.48 -1.18
C ARG A 76 33.28 -18.18 -1.74
N GLN A 77 34.20 -17.84 -0.85
CA GLN A 77 35.62 -17.87 -1.18
C GLN A 77 36.08 -19.28 -0.86
N ASP A 78 36.42 -19.99 -1.92
CA ASP A 78 36.96 -21.35 -1.88
C ASP A 78 38.37 -21.24 -1.29
N LEU A 79 38.59 -21.86 -0.13
CA LEU A 79 39.90 -22.06 0.50
C LEU A 79 40.47 -23.40 0.07
#